data_AF-A0A4V3FV40-F1
#
_entry.id   AF-A0A4V3FV40-F1
#
_cell.length_a   1.000
_cell.length_b   1.000
_cell.length_c   1.000
_cell.angle_alpha   90.00
_cell.angle_beta   90.00
_cell.angle_gamma   90.00
#
_symmetry.space_group_name_H-M   'P 1'
#
loop_
_entity.id
_entity.type
_entity.pdbx_description
1 polymer ?
#
loop_
_entity_poly.entity_id
_entity_poly.type
_entity_poly.pdbx_seq_one_letter_code
_entity_poly.pdbx_strand_id
1 'polypeptide(L)'
;MPPLPHWYRGRAAVLDFAVQVPMTRCPSWRYLVTTANTQPAVAFYLGEHADAPHLPFSITVLTVVADRIAAIDAFTDPAHFAYFGLPDRL
;
A
#
# COMPACT_ATOMS: atom_id res chain seq x y z
N MET A 1 -4.30 -11.51 9.58
CA MET A 1 -5.05 -10.30 9.18
C MET A 1 -6.31 -10.70 8.40
N PRO A 2 -7.53 -10.65 9.00
CA PRO A 2 -8.77 -10.77 8.23
C PRO A 2 -8.94 -9.56 7.29
N PRO A 3 -9.49 -9.73 6.08
CA PRO A 3 -9.69 -8.63 5.15
C PRO A 3 -10.64 -7.58 5.74
N LEU A 4 -10.42 -6.31 5.42
CA LEU A 4 -11.41 -5.27 5.72
C LEU A 4 -12.74 -5.62 5.02
N PRO A 5 -13.89 -5.39 5.66
CA PRO A 5 -15.19 -5.78 5.10
C PRO A 5 -15.62 -4.92 3.90
N HIS A 6 -14.78 -3.97 3.45
CA HIS A 6 -15.08 -3.02 2.39
C HIS A 6 -14.22 -3.27 1.15
N TRP A 7 -14.87 -3.29 0.00
CA TRP A 7 -14.25 -3.47 -1.31
C TRP A 7 -14.76 -2.37 -2.25
N TYR A 8 -13.84 -1.73 -2.98
CA TYR A 8 -14.18 -0.72 -3.98
C TYR A 8 -14.13 -1.34 -5.36
N ARG A 9 -15.24 -1.25 -6.10
CA ARG A 9 -15.33 -1.82 -7.45
C ARG A 9 -15.52 -0.71 -8.48
N GLY A 10 -14.70 -0.75 -9.52
CA GLY A 10 -14.74 0.20 -10.63
C GLY A 10 -13.86 1.43 -10.40
N ARG A 11 -13.34 1.98 -11.49
CA ARG A 11 -12.34 3.06 -11.47
C ARG A 11 -12.79 4.28 -10.67
N ALA A 12 -14.04 4.69 -10.78
CA ALA A 12 -14.55 5.87 -10.08
C ALA A 12 -14.50 5.70 -8.55
N ALA A 13 -15.00 4.57 -8.03
CA ALA A 13 -14.99 4.29 -6.59
C ALA A 13 -13.57 4.14 -6.03
N VAL A 14 -12.67 3.49 -6.79
CA VAL A 14 -11.26 3.34 -6.41
C VAL A 14 -10.56 4.69 -6.36
N LEU A 15 -10.78 5.55 -7.36
CA LEU A 15 -10.18 6.89 -7.39
C LEU A 15 -10.74 7.79 -6.29
N ASP A 16 -12.05 7.75 -6.04
CA ASP A 16 -12.66 8.52 -4.95
C ASP A 16 -12.05 8.13 -3.60
N PHE A 17 -11.99 6.84 -3.29
CA PHE A 17 -11.31 6.36 -2.08
C PHE A 17 -9.84 6.84 -2.00
N ALA A 18 -9.08 6.70 -3.10
CA ALA A 18 -7.68 7.08 -3.14
C ALA A 18 -7.49 8.58 -2.85
N VAL A 19 -8.32 9.44 -3.45
CA VAL A 19 -8.29 10.88 -3.21
C VAL A 19 -8.69 11.21 -1.77
N GLN A 20 -9.80 10.64 -1.27
CA GLN A 20 -10.35 10.99 0.03
C GLN A 20 -9.50 10.53 1.21
N VAL A 21 -8.68 9.50 1.03
CA VAL A 21 -7.91 8.88 2.12
C VAL A 21 -6.41 8.97 1.88
N PRO A 22 -5.73 8.07 1.14
CA PRO A 22 -4.27 8.03 1.12
C PRO A 22 -3.64 9.27 0.46
N MET A 23 -4.31 9.97 -0.44
CA MET A 23 -3.72 11.15 -1.09
C MET A 23 -3.91 12.45 -0.31
N THR A 24 -4.90 12.54 0.57
CA THR A 24 -5.26 13.79 1.27
C THR A 24 -5.06 13.73 2.78
N ARG A 25 -5.30 12.57 3.42
CA ARG A 25 -5.26 12.43 4.88
C ARG A 25 -3.93 11.91 5.42
N CYS A 26 -3.11 11.33 4.55
CA CYS A 26 -1.83 10.75 4.95
C CYS A 26 -0.72 11.80 4.78
N PRO A 27 -0.03 12.18 5.87
CA PRO A 27 0.80 13.39 5.85
C PRO A 27 2.11 13.25 5.08
N SER A 28 2.74 12.08 5.09
CA SER A 28 4.03 11.88 4.43
C SER A 28 4.27 10.42 4.07
N TRP A 29 4.36 10.13 2.77
CA TRP A 29 4.61 8.78 2.26
C TRP A 29 6.08 8.57 1.89
N ARG A 30 6.61 7.39 2.22
CA ARG A 30 7.80 6.80 1.60
C ARG A 30 7.45 5.40 1.12
N TYR A 31 8.24 4.87 0.19
CA TYR A 31 7.99 3.53 -0.34
C TYR A 31 9.25 2.81 -0.76
N LEU A 32 9.17 1.48 -0.77
CA LEU A 32 10.14 0.59 -1.40
C LEU A 32 9.40 -0.34 -2.37
N VAL A 33 10.00 -0.58 -3.54
CA VAL A 33 9.49 -1.55 -4.50
C VAL A 33 9.90 -2.95 -4.06
N THR A 34 8.97 -3.90 -4.15
CA THR A 34 9.21 -5.31 -3.83
C THR A 34 8.37 -6.20 -4.76
N THR A 35 8.34 -7.51 -4.48
CA THR A 35 7.46 -8.45 -5.17
C THR A 35 6.77 -9.35 -4.17
N ALA A 36 5.54 -9.77 -4.48
CA ALA A 36 4.77 -10.72 -3.67
C ALA A 36 4.23 -11.81 -4.59
N ASN A 37 4.59 -13.07 -4.36
CA ASN A 37 4.15 -14.20 -5.20
C ASN A 37 4.29 -13.92 -6.70
N THR A 38 5.49 -13.50 -7.12
CA THR A 38 5.85 -13.09 -8.50
C THR A 38 5.10 -11.91 -9.10
N GLN A 39 4.24 -11.24 -8.33
CA GLN A 39 3.55 -10.02 -8.74
C GLN A 39 4.29 -8.76 -8.25
N PRO A 40 4.19 -7.65 -9.00
CA PRO A 40 4.73 -6.36 -8.55
C PRO A 40 4.01 -5.90 -7.28
N ALA A 41 4.80 -5.44 -6.31
CA ALA A 41 4.28 -4.94 -5.05
C ALA A 41 5.05 -3.70 -4.57
N VAL A 42 4.39 -2.89 -3.74
CA VAL A 42 4.98 -1.69 -3.14
C VAL A 42 4.77 -1.74 -1.64
N ALA A 43 5.85 -1.59 -0.88
CA ALA A 43 5.79 -1.41 0.56
C ALA A 43 5.72 0.09 0.86
N PHE A 44 4.58 0.54 1.41
CA PHE A 44 4.36 1.91 1.81
C PHE A 44 4.64 2.10 3.29
N TYR A 45 5.30 3.22 3.60
CA TYR A 45 5.60 3.68 4.93
C TYR A 45 5.00 5.07 5.14
N LEU A 46 4.44 5.30 6.32
CA LEU A 46 3.76 6.53 6.67
C LEU A 46 4.47 7.20 7.85
N GLY A 47 4.84 8.46 7.68
CA GLY A 47 5.40 9.31 8.74
C GLY A 47 4.47 10.48 9.05
N GLU A 48 4.52 11.00 10.27
CA GLU A 48 3.69 12.14 10.69
C GLU A 48 4.01 13.44 9.92
N HIS A 49 5.24 13.57 9.43
CA HIS A 49 5.72 14.65 8.56
C HIS A 49 6.95 14.18 7.76
N ALA A 50 7.55 15.05 6.93
CA ALA A 50 8.66 14.69 6.02
C ALA A 50 9.93 14.17 6.74
N ASP A 51 10.24 14.75 7.91
CA ASP A 51 11.43 14.45 8.72
C ASP A 51 11.18 13.43 9.85
N ALA A 52 9.94 12.97 10.03
CA ALA A 52 9.62 11.93 11.01
C ALA A 52 10.04 10.56 10.49
N PRO A 53 10.31 9.58 11.36
CA PRO A 53 10.42 8.18 10.94
C PRO A 53 9.16 7.72 10.22
N HIS A 54 9.31 7.07 9.07
CA HIS A 54 8.18 6.49 8.34
C HIS A 54 8.01 5.04 8.74
N LEU A 55 6.88 4.71 9.37
CA LEU A 55 6.61 3.37 9.87
C LEU A 55 5.87 2.52 8.83
N PRO A 56 6.03 1.18 8.85
CA PRO A 56 5.30 0.26 8.00
C PRO A 56 3.79 0.52 8.01
N PHE A 57 3.23 0.74 6.81
CA PHE A 57 1.80 1.00 6.65
C PHE A 57 1.10 -0.11 5.87
N SER A 58 1.57 -0.44 4.67
CA SER A 58 0.97 -1.51 3.87
C SER A 58 1.92 -2.11 2.84
N ILE A 59 1.73 -3.39 2.53
CA ILE A 59 2.24 -4.00 1.30
C ILE A 59 1.09 -4.04 0.30
N THR A 60 1.23 -3.31 -0.80
CA THR A 60 0.23 -3.23 -1.86
C THR A 60 0.67 -4.08 -3.04
N VAL A 61 -0.08 -5.13 -3.34
CA VAL A 61 0.14 -6.02 -4.49
C VAL A 61 -0.70 -5.52 -5.65
N LEU A 62 -0.10 -5.44 -6.83
CA LEU A 62 -0.76 -4.97 -8.05
C LEU A 62 -0.98 -6.16 -8.99
N THR A 63 -2.25 -6.39 -9.35
CA THR A 63 -2.56 -7.29 -10.48
C THR A 63 -2.49 -6.48 -11.76
N VAL A 64 -1.64 -6.91 -12.69
CA VAL A 64 -1.45 -6.26 -14.00
C VAL A 64 -1.98 -7.16 -15.11
N VAL A 65 -2.84 -6.62 -15.97
CA VAL A 65 -3.40 -7.29 -17.14
C VAL A 65 -3.28 -6.37 -18.34
N ALA A 66 -2.67 -6.84 -19.43
CA ALA A 66 -2.47 -6.07 -20.66
C ALA A 66 -1.90 -4.65 -20.39
N ASP A 67 -0.80 -4.60 -19.61
CA ASP A 67 -0.09 -3.38 -19.21
C ASP A 67 -0.92 -2.35 -18.43
N ARG A 68 -2.00 -2.80 -17.76
CA ARG A 68 -2.85 -1.96 -16.91
C ARG A 68 -3.05 -2.59 -15.54
N ILE A 69 -3.19 -1.73 -14.52
CA ILE A 69 -3.57 -2.17 -13.17
C ILE A 69 -5.05 -2.60 -13.19
N ALA A 70 -5.29 -3.88 -12.92
CA ALA A 70 -6.62 -4.48 -12.86
C ALA A 70 -7.15 -4.58 -11.42
N ALA A 71 -6.26 -4.75 -10.44
CA ALA A 71 -6.61 -4.80 -9.02
C ALA A 71 -5.47 -4.24 -8.15
N ILE A 72 -5.83 -3.78 -6.95
CA ILE A 72 -4.94 -3.25 -5.93
C ILE A 72 -5.35 -3.88 -4.61
N ASP A 73 -4.50 -4.73 -4.06
CA ASP A 73 -4.74 -5.43 -2.80
C ASP A 73 -3.73 -4.93 -1.75
N ALA A 74 -4.23 -4.27 -0.70
CA ALA A 74 -3.39 -3.70 0.35
C ALA A 74 -3.44 -4.55 1.63
N PHE A 75 -2.28 -5.06 2.04
CA PHE A 75 -2.09 -5.80 3.29
C PHE A 75 -1.50 -4.86 4.35
N THR A 76 -2.28 -4.53 5.38
CA THR A 76 -1.96 -3.45 6.34
C THR A 76 -1.40 -3.94 7.67
N ASP A 77 -1.18 -5.24 7.83
CA ASP A 77 -0.56 -5.79 9.04
C ASP A 77 0.97 -5.62 8.97
N PRO A 78 1.59 -4.84 9.88
CA PRO A 78 3.02 -4.53 9.85
C PRO A 78 3.92 -5.76 9.93
N ALA A 79 3.43 -6.88 10.48
CA ALA A 79 4.22 -8.11 10.58
C ALA A 79 4.67 -8.63 9.21
N HIS A 80 3.97 -8.27 8.13
CA HIS A 80 4.37 -8.65 6.78
C HIS A 80 5.73 -8.10 6.38
N PHE A 81 6.15 -6.93 6.87
CA PHE A 81 7.40 -6.30 6.43
C PHE A 81 8.61 -7.16 6.77
N ALA A 82 8.61 -7.82 7.94
CA ALA A 82 9.66 -8.75 8.33
C ALA A 82 9.77 -9.95 7.37
N TYR A 83 8.65 -10.50 6.90
CA TYR A 83 8.65 -11.62 5.94
C TYR A 83 9.19 -11.23 4.55
N PHE A 84 9.16 -9.94 4.22
CA PHE A 84 9.70 -9.40 2.97
C PHE A 84 11.14 -8.89 3.12
N GLY A 85 11.76 -9.02 4.31
CA GLY A 85 13.10 -8.50 4.59
C GLY A 85 13.18 -6.97 4.54
N LEU A 86 12.05 -6.30 4.76
CA LEU A 86 11.93 -4.85 4.73
C LEU A 86 12.27 -4.24 6.09
N PRO A 87 12.83 -3.02 6.15
CA PRO A 87 13.15 -2.35 7.40
C PRO A 87 11.91 -2.04 8.25
N ASP A 88 12.11 -1.89 9.55
CA ASP A 88 11.05 -1.54 10.52
C ASP A 88 10.69 -0.05 10.50
N ARG A 89 11.45 0.78 9.78
CA ARG A 89 11.21 2.22 9.52
C ARG A 89 12.09 2.75 8.39
N LEU A 90 11.67 3.85 7.76
CA LEU A 90 12.44 4.66 6.80
C LEU A 90 12.65 6.10 7.27
#